data_AF-A0A433RYG3-F1
#
_entry.id   AF-A0A433RYG3-F1
#
_cell.length_a   1.000
_cell.length_b   1.000
_cell.length_c   1.000
_cell.angle_alpha   90.00
_cell.angle_beta   90.00
_cell.angle_gamma   90.00
#
_symmetry.space_group_name_H-M   'P 1'
#
loop_
_entity.id
_entity.type
_entity.pdbx_description
1 polymer ?
#
loop_
_entity_poly.entity_id
_entity_poly.type
_entity_poly.pdbx_seq_one_letter_code
_entity_poly.pdbx_strand_id
1 'polypeptide(L)'
;MAIHYVEQSLHKLQKLYRQKAYHEVIDEAKKLLKSSAIKQNRNQQFHCLLLLGESYSFQAKFAEMVQIVAQLQPIFPWIKNAEQSRRYYMLMMHCWSFFKQHAKAIYYFEKAISLQKSEFSSYSNQVYYTLAALHMLNGQFEQSLKEVQIIQQRQNKQKEAIF
;
A
#
# COMPACT_ATOMS: atom_id res chain seq x y z
N MET A 1 -16.37 -17.35 -22.35
CA MET A 1 -14.92 -17.38 -22.62
C MET A 1 -14.16 -16.19 -22.04
N ALA A 2 -14.57 -14.93 -22.31
CA ALA A 2 -13.83 -13.76 -21.83
C ALA A 2 -13.73 -13.60 -20.29
N ILE A 3 -14.77 -13.96 -19.53
CA ILE A 3 -14.76 -13.89 -18.06
C ILE A 3 -13.74 -14.88 -17.46
N HIS A 4 -13.74 -16.12 -17.93
CA HIS A 4 -12.82 -17.16 -17.45
C HIS A 4 -11.34 -16.81 -17.74
N TYR A 5 -11.07 -16.21 -18.90
CA TYR A 5 -9.75 -15.72 -19.26
C TYR A 5 -9.26 -14.62 -18.30
N VAL A 6 -10.13 -13.67 -17.95
CA VAL A 6 -9.79 -12.57 -17.03
C VAL A 6 -9.46 -13.06 -15.63
N GLU A 7 -10.24 -14.03 -15.12
CA GLU A 7 -9.99 -14.61 -13.79
C GLU A 7 -8.65 -15.35 -13.72
N GLN A 8 -8.32 -16.12 -14.76
CA GLN A 8 -7.01 -16.78 -14.87
C GLN A 8 -5.86 -15.77 -14.94
N SER A 9 -6.01 -14.69 -15.72
CA SER A 9 -5.01 -13.63 -15.81
C SER A 9 -4.84 -12.88 -14.49
N LEU A 10 -5.90 -12.60 -13.74
CA LEU A 10 -5.82 -12.00 -12.40
C LEU A 10 -5.12 -12.92 -11.40
N HIS A 11 -5.39 -14.22 -11.47
CA HIS A 11 -4.71 -15.21 -10.62
C HIS A 11 -3.21 -15.28 -10.94
N LYS A 12 -2.85 -15.31 -12.23
CA LYS A 12 -1.45 -15.23 -12.68
C LYS A 12 -0.78 -13.96 -12.18
N LEU A 13 -1.44 -12.81 -12.32
CA LEU A 13 -0.93 -11.51 -11.86
C LEU A 13 -0.65 -11.52 -10.36
N GLN A 14 -1.58 -12.03 -9.55
CA GLN A 14 -1.38 -12.18 -8.11
C GLN A 14 -0.22 -13.12 -7.77
N LYS A 15 -0.07 -14.22 -8.50
CA LYS A 15 1.06 -15.15 -8.29
C LYS A 15 2.40 -14.47 -8.55
N LEU A 16 2.52 -13.76 -9.68
CA LEU A 16 3.73 -12.99 -10.02
C LEU A 16 4.04 -11.93 -8.95
N TYR A 17 3.00 -11.24 -8.47
CA TYR A 17 3.15 -10.24 -7.42
C TYR A 17 3.64 -10.83 -6.10
N ARG A 18 3.12 -12.01 -5.70
CA ARG A 18 3.61 -12.73 -4.51
C ARG A 18 5.08 -13.18 -4.67
N GLN A 19 5.49 -13.50 -5.89
CA GLN A 19 6.87 -13.84 -6.24
C GLN A 19 7.79 -12.62 -6.34
N LYS A 20 7.26 -11.40 -6.17
CA LYS A 20 7.98 -10.13 -6.33
C LYS A 20 8.58 -9.94 -7.73
N ALA A 21 8.00 -10.61 -8.73
CA ALA A 21 8.35 -10.48 -10.14
C ALA A 21 7.73 -9.19 -10.71
N TYR A 22 8.15 -8.04 -10.17
CA TYR A 22 7.46 -6.76 -10.37
C TYR A 22 7.51 -6.28 -11.82
N HIS A 23 8.54 -6.66 -12.58
CA HIS A 23 8.63 -6.32 -14.00
C HIS A 23 7.52 -7.02 -14.80
N GLU A 24 7.35 -8.31 -14.56
CA GLU A 24 6.33 -9.16 -15.18
C GLU A 24 4.93 -8.77 -14.72
N VAL A 25 4.77 -8.37 -13.45
CA VAL A 25 3.49 -7.82 -12.94
C VAL A 25 3.11 -6.57 -13.71
N ILE A 26 4.05 -5.65 -13.94
CA ILE A 26 3.77 -4.41 -14.69
C ILE A 26 3.28 -4.73 -16.10
N ASP A 27 3.97 -5.63 -16.80
CA ASP A 27 3.62 -5.99 -18.18
C ASP A 27 2.26 -6.68 -18.27
N GLU A 28 2.01 -7.66 -17.38
CA GLU A 28 0.74 -8.39 -17.36
C GLU A 28 -0.42 -7.48 -16.94
N ALA A 29 -0.24 -6.62 -15.92
CA ALA A 29 -1.27 -5.66 -15.50
C ALA A 29 -1.62 -4.68 -16.62
N LYS A 30 -0.62 -4.14 -17.34
CA LYS A 30 -0.84 -3.26 -18.50
C LYS A 30 -1.64 -3.94 -19.62
N LYS A 31 -1.34 -5.21 -19.92
CA LYS A 31 -2.11 -6.00 -20.91
C LYS A 31 -3.55 -6.18 -20.44
N LEU A 32 -3.72 -6.56 -19.18
CA LEU A 32 -5.02 -6.85 -18.59
C LEU A 32 -5.93 -5.61 -18.53
N LEU A 33 -5.38 -4.44 -18.21
CA LEU A 33 -6.10 -3.16 -18.17
C LEU A 33 -6.61 -2.69 -19.54
N LYS A 34 -6.07 -3.20 -20.65
CA LYS A 34 -6.59 -2.93 -22.00
C LYS A 34 -7.88 -3.69 -22.30
N SER A 35 -8.12 -4.80 -21.59
CA SER A 35 -9.32 -5.65 -21.78
C SER A 35 -10.60 -4.89 -21.42
N SER A 36 -11.61 -4.99 -22.27
CA SER A 36 -12.95 -4.41 -22.03
C SER A 36 -13.62 -5.00 -20.78
N ALA A 37 -13.41 -6.30 -20.52
CA ALA A 37 -13.98 -6.99 -19.37
C ALA A 37 -13.46 -6.42 -18.04
N ILE A 38 -12.17 -6.08 -17.96
CA ILE A 38 -11.59 -5.43 -16.78
C ILE A 38 -12.17 -4.02 -16.60
N LYS A 39 -12.29 -3.24 -17.68
CA LYS A 39 -12.85 -1.88 -17.64
C LYS A 39 -14.31 -1.85 -17.17
N GLN A 40 -15.08 -2.91 -17.41
CA GLN A 40 -16.47 -3.00 -16.97
C GLN A 40 -16.62 -3.44 -15.51
N ASN A 41 -15.59 -4.04 -14.91
CA ASN A 41 -15.61 -4.48 -13.52
C ASN A 41 -14.70 -3.60 -12.64
N ARG A 42 -15.30 -2.63 -11.96
CA ARG A 42 -14.59 -1.67 -11.09
C ARG A 42 -13.70 -2.34 -10.04
N ASN A 43 -14.12 -3.47 -9.45
CA ASN A 43 -13.32 -4.17 -8.44
C ASN A 43 -12.08 -4.82 -9.06
N GLN A 44 -12.23 -5.48 -10.21
CA GLN A 44 -11.10 -6.11 -10.91
C GLN A 44 -10.14 -5.06 -11.48
N GLN A 45 -10.69 -3.98 -12.04
CA GLN A 45 -9.90 -2.83 -12.49
C GLN A 45 -9.10 -2.21 -11.36
N PHE A 46 -9.74 -1.92 -10.23
CA PHE A 46 -9.08 -1.36 -9.05
C PHE A 46 -7.98 -2.27 -8.55
N HIS A 47 -8.25 -3.57 -8.43
CA HIS A 47 -7.25 -4.54 -7.97
C HIS A 47 -6.03 -4.60 -8.91
N CYS A 48 -6.26 -4.60 -10.22
CA CYS A 48 -5.18 -4.62 -11.22
C CYS A 48 -4.35 -3.32 -11.17
N LEU A 49 -5.00 -2.16 -11.10
CA LEU A 49 -4.34 -0.86 -10.94
C LEU A 49 -3.54 -0.80 -9.65
N LEU A 50 -4.07 -1.33 -8.54
CA LEU A 50 -3.40 -1.33 -7.25
C LEU A 50 -2.09 -2.15 -7.28
N LEU A 51 -2.12 -3.35 -7.87
CA LEU A 51 -0.92 -4.18 -8.05
C LEU A 51 0.12 -3.50 -8.95
N LEU A 52 -0.34 -2.82 -10.01
CA LEU A 52 0.51 -2.05 -10.90
C LEU A 52 1.19 -0.89 -10.18
N GLY A 53 0.42 -0.10 -9.41
CA GLY A 53 0.93 1.03 -8.63
C GLY A 53 1.95 0.62 -7.58
N GLU A 54 1.68 -0.46 -6.84
CA GLU A 54 2.64 -1.00 -5.88
C GLU A 54 3.92 -1.51 -6.54
N SER A 55 3.80 -2.18 -7.69
CA SER A 55 4.97 -2.64 -8.44
C SER A 55 5.82 -1.48 -8.92
N TYR A 56 5.20 -0.37 -9.34
CA TYR A 56 5.92 0.87 -9.64
C TYR A 56 6.59 1.47 -8.40
N SER A 57 5.92 1.48 -7.26
CA SER A 57 6.50 1.92 -5.99
C SER A 57 7.75 1.12 -5.63
N PHE A 58 7.72 -0.22 -5.77
CA PHE A 58 8.88 -1.08 -5.47
C PHE A 58 10.05 -0.89 -6.43
N GLN A 59 9.77 -0.44 -7.66
CA GLN A 59 10.80 -0.10 -8.65
C GLN A 59 11.21 1.38 -8.62
N ALA A 60 10.76 2.15 -7.62
CA ALA A 60 11.01 3.60 -7.52
C ALA A 60 10.53 4.39 -8.77
N LYS A 61 9.53 3.88 -9.49
CA LYS A 61 8.91 4.51 -10.67
C LYS A 61 7.76 5.43 -10.23
N PHE A 62 8.13 6.51 -9.55
CA PHE A 62 7.16 7.37 -8.85
C PHE A 62 6.27 8.17 -9.79
N ALA A 63 6.76 8.59 -10.96
CA ALA A 63 5.95 9.32 -11.95
C ALA A 63 4.77 8.46 -12.45
N GLU A 64 5.02 7.20 -12.76
CA GLU A 64 4.00 6.24 -13.17
C GLU A 64 3.06 5.90 -12.02
N MET A 65 3.59 5.76 -10.79
CA MET A 65 2.78 5.55 -9.60
C MET A 65 1.73 6.65 -9.40
N VAL A 66 2.10 7.92 -9.64
CA VAL A 66 1.17 9.06 -9.58
C VAL A 66 0.04 8.93 -10.59
N GLN A 67 0.35 8.51 -11.81
CA GLN A 67 -0.67 8.28 -12.85
C GLN A 67 -1.62 7.14 -12.46
N ILE A 68 -1.12 6.11 -11.78
CA ILE A 68 -1.96 5.02 -11.27
C ILE A 68 -2.87 5.51 -10.15
N VAL A 69 -2.34 6.30 -9.21
CA VAL A 69 -3.14 6.91 -8.13
C VAL A 69 -4.29 7.75 -8.70
N ALA A 70 -4.02 8.57 -9.72
CA ALA A 70 -5.05 9.37 -10.38
C ALA A 70 -6.15 8.51 -11.02
N GLN A 71 -5.83 7.33 -11.53
CA GLN A 71 -6.81 6.38 -12.07
C GLN A 71 -7.60 5.64 -10.98
N LEU A 72 -6.97 5.35 -9.82
CA LEU A 72 -7.62 4.70 -8.69
C LEU A 72 -8.62 5.61 -7.99
N GLN A 73 -8.32 6.90 -7.88
CA GLN A 73 -9.12 7.89 -7.14
C GLN A 73 -10.63 7.91 -7.51
N PRO A 74 -11.06 7.95 -8.79
CA PRO A 74 -12.49 7.92 -9.13
C PRO A 74 -13.17 6.56 -8.87
N ILE A 75 -12.40 5.48 -8.78
CA ILE A 75 -12.92 4.12 -8.56
C ILE A 75 -13.03 3.81 -7.07
N PHE A 76 -12.14 4.39 -6.27
CA PHE A 76 -12.00 4.12 -4.83
C PHE A 76 -13.30 4.19 -4.01
N PRO A 77 -14.23 5.17 -4.21
CA PRO A 77 -15.48 5.22 -3.45
C PRO A 77 -16.37 3.97 -3.57
N TRP A 78 -16.17 3.18 -4.62
CA TRP A 78 -16.94 1.95 -4.89
C TRP A 78 -16.31 0.69 -4.26
N ILE A 79 -15.10 0.81 -3.69
CA ILE A 79 -14.35 -0.32 -3.15
C ILE A 79 -14.72 -0.52 -1.68
N LYS A 80 -15.33 -1.67 -1.39
CA LYS A 80 -15.73 -2.06 -0.02
C LYS A 80 -14.74 -2.99 0.66
N ASN A 81 -13.69 -3.42 -0.04
CA ASN A 81 -12.69 -4.31 0.51
C ASN A 81 -11.68 -3.53 1.36
N ALA A 82 -11.65 -3.81 2.66
CA ALA A 82 -10.80 -3.11 3.62
C ALA A 82 -9.30 -3.26 3.31
N GLU A 83 -8.86 -4.43 2.87
CA GLU A 83 -7.45 -4.68 2.54
C GLU A 83 -7.03 -3.90 1.29
N GLN A 84 -7.86 -3.88 0.25
CA GLN A 84 -7.60 -3.06 -0.94
C GLN A 84 -7.60 -1.56 -0.59
N SER A 85 -8.47 -1.13 0.32
CA SER A 85 -8.52 0.26 0.78
C SER A 85 -7.29 0.65 1.58
N ARG A 86 -6.84 -0.23 2.48
CA ARG A 86 -5.59 -0.08 3.24
C ARG A 86 -4.40 0.08 2.30
N ARG A 87 -4.27 -0.81 1.34
CA ARG A 87 -3.21 -0.80 0.33
C ARG A 87 -3.23 0.45 -0.54
N TYR A 88 -4.42 0.92 -0.93
CA TYR A 88 -4.56 2.19 -1.64
C TYR A 88 -4.07 3.37 -0.81
N TYR A 89 -4.43 3.45 0.47
CA TYR A 89 -3.92 4.50 1.36
C TYR A 89 -2.40 4.40 1.59
N MET A 90 -1.81 3.20 1.64
CA MET A 90 -0.36 3.05 1.64
C MET A 90 0.28 3.58 0.35
N LEU A 91 -0.32 3.32 -0.81
CA LEU A 91 0.16 3.85 -2.08
C LEU A 91 0.11 5.38 -2.11
N MET A 92 -0.99 5.97 -1.60
CA MET A 92 -1.11 7.43 -1.41
C MET A 92 -0.03 7.98 -0.50
N MET A 93 0.24 7.30 0.62
CA MET A 93 1.31 7.67 1.56
C MET A 93 2.68 7.71 0.87
N HIS A 94 3.05 6.68 0.10
CA HIS A 94 4.30 6.68 -0.67
C HIS A 94 4.34 7.84 -1.69
N CYS A 95 3.22 8.11 -2.35
CA CYS A 95 3.07 9.19 -3.34
C CYS A 95 3.37 10.57 -2.73
N TRP A 96 2.72 10.89 -1.61
CA TRP A 96 2.91 12.18 -0.96
C TRP A 96 4.27 12.29 -0.25
N SER A 97 4.80 11.18 0.26
CA SER A 97 6.13 11.15 0.85
C SER A 97 7.20 11.47 -0.21
N PHE A 98 7.08 10.91 -1.41
CA PHE A 98 7.98 11.21 -2.54
C PHE A 98 7.96 12.70 -2.92
N PHE A 99 6.78 13.32 -2.92
CA PHE A 99 6.64 14.77 -3.17
C PHE A 99 6.99 15.64 -1.96
N LYS A 100 7.59 15.07 -0.91
CA LYS A 100 7.94 15.76 0.35
C LYS A 100 6.76 16.42 1.05
N GLN A 101 5.54 15.99 0.75
CA GLN A 101 4.32 16.42 1.43
C GLN A 101 4.08 15.49 2.63
N HIS A 102 5.00 15.51 3.58
CA HIS A 102 5.07 14.54 4.68
C HIS A 102 3.82 14.57 5.57
N ALA A 103 3.23 15.73 5.84
CA ALA A 103 1.94 15.85 6.54
C ALA A 103 0.81 15.05 5.85
N LYS A 104 0.74 15.09 4.50
CA LYS A 104 -0.25 14.28 3.76
C LYS A 104 0.10 12.80 3.78
N ALA A 105 1.39 12.47 3.70
CA ALA A 105 1.84 11.08 3.80
C ALA A 105 1.44 10.47 5.15
N ILE A 106 1.62 11.21 6.26
CA ILE A 106 1.18 10.83 7.60
C ILE A 106 -0.33 10.60 7.62
N TYR A 107 -1.12 11.56 7.15
CA TYR A 107 -2.59 11.44 7.11
C TYR A 107 -3.06 10.15 6.39
N TYR A 108 -2.48 9.85 5.23
CA TYR A 108 -2.84 8.63 4.51
C TYR A 108 -2.31 7.36 5.18
N PHE A 109 -1.16 7.43 5.84
CA PHE A 109 -0.67 6.30 6.63
C PHE A 109 -1.59 5.98 7.79
N GLU A 110 -2.03 6.99 8.54
CA GLU A 110 -2.98 6.87 9.64
C GLU A 110 -4.32 6.28 9.17
N LYS A 111 -4.81 6.70 7.99
CA LYS A 111 -5.97 6.08 7.35
C LYS A 111 -5.74 4.60 7.03
N ALA A 112 -4.57 4.24 6.52
CA ALA A 112 -4.24 2.84 6.23
C ALA A 112 -4.23 1.99 7.52
N ILE A 113 -3.52 2.43 8.56
CA ILE A 113 -3.41 1.66 9.81
C ILE A 113 -4.77 1.56 10.54
N SER A 114 -5.62 2.59 10.46
CA SER A 114 -6.97 2.56 11.07
C SER A 114 -7.88 1.47 10.48
N LEU A 115 -7.59 0.99 9.27
CA LEU A 115 -8.32 -0.11 8.64
C LEU A 115 -7.83 -1.50 9.06
N GLN A 116 -6.69 -1.57 9.75
CA GLN A 116 -6.22 -2.80 10.36
C GLN A 116 -7.05 -3.00 11.64
N LYS A 117 -7.76 -4.13 11.74
CA LYS A 117 -8.74 -4.45 12.82
C LYS A 117 -8.13 -4.66 14.21
N SER A 118 -6.96 -4.10 14.46
CA SER A 118 -6.14 -4.41 15.61
C SER A 118 -5.93 -3.13 16.41
N GLU A 119 -6.06 -3.18 17.74
CA GLU A 119 -5.76 -2.03 18.60
C GLU A 119 -4.35 -1.52 18.29
N PHE A 120 -4.09 -0.22 18.39
CA PHE A 120 -2.77 0.37 18.12
C PHE A 120 -1.62 -0.39 18.83
N SER A 121 -1.91 -0.94 20.01
CA SER A 121 -1.04 -1.81 20.82
C SER A 121 -0.55 -3.09 20.10
N SER A 122 -1.23 -3.54 19.06
CA SER A 122 -0.97 -4.78 18.32
C SER A 122 -0.29 -4.58 16.95
N TYR A 123 -0.03 -3.33 16.54
CA TYR A 123 0.72 -3.08 15.30
C TYR A 123 2.13 -3.65 15.37
N SER A 124 2.65 -4.11 14.24
CA SER A 124 4.04 -4.54 14.14
C SER A 124 4.98 -3.34 14.35
N ASN A 125 6.20 -3.60 14.81
CA ASN A 125 7.22 -2.55 14.95
C ASN A 125 7.47 -1.80 13.63
N GLN A 126 7.23 -2.44 12.48
CA GLN A 126 7.35 -1.82 11.16
C GLN A 126 6.40 -0.62 10.97
N VAL A 127 5.18 -0.68 11.53
CA VAL A 127 4.23 0.44 11.47
C VAL A 127 4.78 1.64 12.25
N TYR A 128 5.26 1.40 13.48
CA TYR A 128 5.87 2.41 14.33
C TYR A 128 7.13 3.01 13.71
N TYR A 129 8.00 2.20 13.10
CA TYR A 129 9.17 2.70 12.38
C TYR A 129 8.78 3.60 11.19
N THR A 130 7.71 3.24 10.47
CA THR A 130 7.24 4.05 9.33
C THR A 130 6.64 5.37 9.81
N LEU A 131 5.81 5.38 10.87
CA LEU A 131 5.31 6.61 11.48
C LEU A 131 6.44 7.50 12.00
N ALA A 132 7.41 6.93 12.71
CA ALA A 132 8.58 7.65 13.20
C ALA A 132 9.33 8.34 12.06
N ALA A 133 9.63 7.60 10.99
CA ALA A 133 10.31 8.15 9.81
C ALA A 133 9.50 9.28 9.15
N LEU A 134 8.19 9.12 8.99
CA LEU A 134 7.33 10.16 8.42
C LEU A 134 7.25 11.40 9.31
N HIS A 135 7.11 11.24 10.62
CA HIS A 135 7.13 12.34 11.59
C HIS A 135 8.48 13.06 11.58
N MET A 136 9.59 12.33 11.57
CA MET A 136 10.93 12.92 11.46
C MET A 136 11.10 13.74 10.18
N LEU A 137 10.68 13.21 9.03
CA LEU A 137 10.71 13.93 7.75
C LEU A 137 9.80 15.18 7.75
N ASN A 138 8.72 15.15 8.54
CA ASN A 138 7.82 16.29 8.72
C ASN A 138 8.29 17.30 9.80
N GLY A 139 9.46 17.08 10.42
CA GLY A 139 9.99 17.92 11.51
C GLY A 139 9.32 17.69 12.87
N GLN A 140 8.49 16.66 13.01
CA GLN A 140 7.76 16.29 14.21
C GLN A 140 8.60 15.34 15.09
N PHE A 141 9.72 15.84 15.60
CA PHE A 141 10.72 15.04 16.31
C PHE A 141 10.17 14.39 17.59
N GLU A 142 9.33 15.10 18.36
CA GLU A 142 8.73 14.57 19.57
C GLU A 142 7.82 13.37 19.30
N GLN A 143 6.97 13.46 18.27
CA GLN A 143 6.12 12.36 17.85
C GLN A 143 6.97 11.19 17.36
N SER A 144 7.99 11.45 16.54
CA SER A 144 8.92 10.42 16.09
C SER A 144 9.59 9.70 17.27
N LEU A 145 10.03 10.44 18.28
CA LEU A 145 10.67 9.87 19.46
C LEU A 145 9.72 8.98 20.25
N LYS A 146 8.46 9.39 20.43
CA LYS A 146 7.42 8.57 21.09
C LYS A 146 7.24 7.23 20.39
N GLU A 147 7.15 7.21 19.06
CA GLU A 147 6.99 5.96 18.31
C GLU A 147 8.21 5.02 18.45
N VAL A 148 9.43 5.57 18.45
CA VAL A 148 10.66 4.78 18.66
C VAL A 148 10.74 4.23 20.08
N GLN A 149 10.31 5.00 21.09
CA GLN A 149 10.26 4.54 22.48
C GLN A 149 9.32 3.36 22.65
N ILE A 150 8.15 3.37 22.00
CA ILE A 150 7.22 2.23 22.01
C ILE A 150 7.90 0.96 21.49
N ILE A 151 8.65 1.07 20.39
CA ILE A 151 9.38 -0.06 19.81
C ILE A 151 10.43 -0.60 20.80
N GLN A 152 11.21 0.29 21.41
CA GLN A 152 12.26 -0.10 22.35
C GLN A 152 11.68 -0.82 23.58
N GLN A 153 10.59 -0.30 24.14
CA GLN A 153 9.91 -0.92 25.28
C GLN A 153 9.44 -2.34 24.95
N ARG A 154 8.90 -2.57 23.74
CA ARG A 154 8.46 -3.90 23.30
C ARG A 154 9.63 -4.88 23.14
N GLN A 155 10.75 -4.43 22.58
CA GLN A 155 11.93 -5.25 22.43
C GLN A 155 12.54 -5.63 23.79
N ASN A 156 12.53 -4.70 24.75
CA ASN A 156 13.02 -4.99 26.10
C ASN A 156 12.15 -6.03 26.81
N LYS A 157 10.81 -5.89 26.78
CA LYS A 157 9.89 -6.89 27.34
C LYS A 157 10.04 -8.27 26.72
N GLN A 158 10.28 -8.35 25.40
CA GLN A 158 10.52 -9.63 24.74
C GLN A 158 11.82 -10.29 25.22
N LYS A 159 12.88 -9.52 25.46
CA LYS A 159 14.14 -10.05 26.00
C LYS A 159 13.98 -10.56 27.43
N GLU A 160 13.22 -9.86 28.26
CA GLU A 160 12.95 -10.23 29.65
C GLU A 160 12.11 -11.52 29.76
N ALA A 161 11.23 -11.78 28.79
CA ALA A 161 10.37 -12.98 28.78
C ALA A 161 11.08 -14.28 28.32
N ILE A 162 12.36 -14.21 27.96
CA ILE A 162 13.16 -15.36 27.47
C ILE A 162 14.08 -15.90 28.59
N PHE A 163 14.11 -15.25 29.76
CA PHE A 163 14.80 -15.70 30.98
C PHE A 163 13.79 -16.16 32.03
#